data_AF-A0A2G9Q884-F1
#
_entry.id   AF-A0A2G9Q884-F1
#
_cell.length_a   1.000
_cell.length_b   1.000
_cell.length_c   1.000
_cell.angle_alpha   90.00
_cell.angle_beta   90.00
_cell.angle_gamma   90.00
#
_symmetry.space_group_name_H-M   'P 1'
#
loop_
_entity.id
_entity.type
_entity.pdbx_description
1 polymer ?
#
loop_
_entity_poly.entity_id
_entity_poly.type
_entity_poly.pdbx_seq_one_letter_code
_entity_poly.pdbx_strand_id
1 'polypeptide(L)'
;MVQLGVLLGGEENNTRQQMQEILDFETALANITIPQEKRRDEELIYHKITAGELKDLIPSVDWMPLLQTAFRPVEINETEPVVVYAKEYLMQVSGLIYATDERILNNYMIWNVVRKTSALLDQRFQDVEEKFLEVMYGTKK
;
A
#
# COMPACT_ATOMS: atom_id res chain seq x y z
N MET A 1 -3.02 0.12 15.56
CA MET A 1 -2.40 -1.15 15.11
C MET A 1 -2.63 -2.29 16.09
N VAL A 2 -1.88 -2.40 17.20
CA VAL A 2 -1.97 -3.56 18.12
C VAL A 2 -3.37 -3.83 18.67
N GLN A 3 -4.08 -2.79 19.13
CA GLN A 3 -5.44 -2.94 19.67
C GLN A 3 -6.43 -3.50 18.64
N LEU A 4 -6.34 -3.06 17.37
CA LEU A 4 -7.18 -3.59 16.29
C LEU A 4 -6.84 -5.04 15.98
N GLY A 5 -5.56 -5.43 16.00
CA GLY A 5 -5.17 -6.83 15.82
C GLY A 5 -5.69 -7.75 16.93
N VAL A 6 -5.70 -7.28 18.18
CA VAL A 6 -6.28 -8.03 19.32
C VAL A 6 -7.80 -8.14 19.19
N LEU A 7 -8.50 -7.08 18.76
CA LEU A 7 -9.94 -7.12 18.51
C LEU A 7 -10.34 -8.10 17.40
N LEU A 8 -9.45 -8.36 16.44
CA LEU A 8 -9.62 -9.36 15.38
C LEU A 8 -9.24 -10.78 15.84
N GLY A 9 -8.93 -10.99 17.12
CA GLY A 9 -8.65 -12.30 17.72
C GLY A 9 -7.17 -12.65 17.82
N GLY A 10 -6.25 -11.70 17.59
CA GLY A 10 -4.81 -11.90 17.77
C GLY A 10 -4.37 -11.94 19.23
N GLU A 11 -3.34 -12.73 19.53
CA GLU A 11 -2.65 -12.70 20.82
C GLU A 11 -1.80 -11.42 20.95
N GLU A 12 -1.82 -10.74 22.10
CA GLU A 12 -1.23 -9.39 22.24
C GLU A 12 0.28 -9.34 21.92
N ASN A 13 1.08 -10.27 22.47
CA ASN A 13 2.54 -10.26 22.27
C ASN A 13 2.90 -10.52 20.81
N ASN A 14 2.27 -11.53 20.20
CA ASN A 14 2.48 -11.87 18.79
C ASN A 14 2.00 -10.73 17.87
N THR A 15 0.82 -10.19 18.14
CA THR A 15 0.26 -9.05 17.40
C THR A 15 1.17 -7.83 17.48
N ARG A 16 1.76 -7.54 18.66
CA ARG A 16 2.70 -6.43 18.81
C ARG A 16 3.93 -6.60 17.92
N GLN A 17 4.51 -7.79 17.87
CA GLN A 17 5.65 -8.08 17.01
C GLN A 17 5.27 -7.93 15.53
N GLN A 18 4.16 -8.53 15.10
CA GLN A 18 3.72 -8.43 13.70
C GLN A 18 3.39 -6.99 13.30
N MET A 19 2.78 -6.21 14.19
CA MET A 19 2.47 -4.80 13.93
C MET A 19 3.72 -3.93 13.86
N GLN A 20 4.78 -4.28 14.60
CA GLN A 20 6.07 -3.61 14.48
C GLN A 20 6.69 -3.86 13.09
N GLU A 21 6.65 -5.09 12.59
CA GLU A 21 7.14 -5.42 11.24
C GLU A 21 6.38 -4.67 10.15
N ILE A 22 5.05 -4.56 10.28
CA ILE A 22 4.20 -3.78 9.37
C ILE A 22 4.61 -2.29 9.42
N LEU A 23 4.85 -1.74 10.61
CA LEU A 23 5.26 -0.35 10.78
C LEU A 23 6.64 -0.08 10.18
N ASP A 24 7.59 -0.99 10.36
CA ASP A 24 8.94 -0.89 9.78
C ASP A 24 8.87 -0.94 8.26
N PHE A 25 8.05 -1.83 7.69
CA PHE A 25 7.78 -1.88 6.25
C PHE A 25 7.12 -0.60 5.73
N GLU A 26 6.10 -0.08 6.43
CA GLU A 26 5.43 1.18 6.07
C GLU A 26 6.40 2.37 6.15
N THR A 27 7.33 2.36 7.09
CA THR A 27 8.40 3.37 7.21
C THR A 27 9.38 3.29 6.04
N ALA A 28 9.79 2.08 5.63
CA ALA A 28 10.62 1.89 4.45
C ALA A 28 9.92 2.39 3.17
N LEU A 29 8.63 2.09 3.03
CA LEU A 29 7.80 2.59 1.92
C LEU A 29 7.70 4.12 1.93
N ALA A 30 7.54 4.73 3.11
CA ALA A 30 7.48 6.17 3.27
C ALA A 30 8.81 6.85 2.87
N ASN A 31 9.96 6.24 3.19
CA ASN A 31 11.27 6.75 2.78
C ASN A 31 11.49 6.73 1.26
N ILE A 32 10.89 5.76 0.56
CA ILE A 32 10.92 5.68 -0.90
C ILE A 32 9.97 6.72 -1.53
N THR A 33 8.93 7.14 -0.79
CA THR A 33 7.90 8.04 -1.29
C THR A 33 8.47 9.43 -1.56
N ILE A 34 8.41 9.84 -2.84
CA ILE A 34 8.90 11.15 -3.28
C ILE A 34 8.08 12.27 -2.61
N PRO A 35 8.72 13.30 -2.02
CA PRO A 35 8.05 14.46 -1.44
C PRO A 35 7.13 15.15 -2.44
N GLN A 36 6.00 15.67 -1.96
CA GLN A 36 4.99 16.31 -2.80
C GLN A 36 5.53 17.48 -3.63
N GLU A 37 6.55 18.18 -3.14
CA GLU A 37 7.22 19.28 -3.85
C GLU A 37 7.84 18.84 -5.19
N LYS A 38 8.43 17.65 -5.22
CA LYS A 38 9.04 17.07 -6.43
C LYS A 38 8.01 16.47 -7.40
N ARG A 39 6.73 16.41 -7.00
CA ARG A 39 5.60 15.93 -7.82
C ARG A 39 4.80 17.07 -8.48
N ARG A 40 5.23 18.33 -8.33
CA ARG A 40 4.49 19.50 -8.83
C ARG A 40 4.66 19.72 -10.34
N ASP A 41 5.72 19.20 -10.92
CA ASP A 41 6.00 19.36 -12.34
C ASP A 41 5.41 18.18 -13.12
N GLU A 42 4.21 18.39 -13.68
CA GLU A 42 3.46 17.36 -14.40
C GLU A 42 4.18 16.86 -15.65
N GLU A 43 4.97 17.71 -16.33
CA GLU A 43 5.73 17.30 -17.52
C GLU A 43 6.86 16.33 -17.15
N LEU A 44 7.51 16.56 -16.00
CA LEU A 44 8.63 15.73 -15.54
C LEU A 44 8.20 14.37 -15.00
N ILE A 45 6.98 14.24 -14.48
CA ILE A 45 6.47 12.99 -13.91
C ILE A 45 5.63 12.17 -14.90
N TYR A 46 5.23 12.74 -16.04
CA TYR A 46 4.44 12.04 -17.04
C TYR A 46 5.32 11.08 -17.87
N HIS A 47 5.37 9.81 -17.47
CA HIS A 47 6.08 8.77 -18.24
C HIS A 47 5.08 7.82 -18.90
N LYS A 48 4.86 8.00 -20.20
CA LYS A 48 4.05 7.08 -20.99
C LYS A 48 4.92 5.93 -21.51
N ILE A 49 4.64 4.73 -21.06
CA ILE A 49 5.30 3.47 -21.47
C ILE A 49 4.25 2.45 -21.87
N THR A 50 4.66 1.33 -22.45
CA THR A 50 3.77 0.21 -22.74
C THR A 50 3.60 -0.71 -21.52
N ALA A 51 2.51 -1.48 -21.47
CA ALA A 51 2.29 -2.48 -20.43
C ALA A 51 3.41 -3.55 -20.39
N GLY A 52 4.00 -3.88 -21.54
CA GLY A 52 5.18 -4.74 -21.63
C GLY A 52 6.41 -4.11 -20.95
N GLU A 53 6.71 -2.84 -21.24
CA GLU A 53 7.81 -2.13 -20.57
C GLU A 53 7.57 -1.98 -19.06
N LEU A 54 6.32 -1.79 -18.63
CA LEU A 54 5.95 -1.71 -17.21
C LEU A 54 6.30 -3.02 -16.48
N LYS A 55 6.01 -4.16 -17.12
CA LYS A 55 6.32 -5.50 -16.61
C LYS A 55 7.82 -5.71 -16.44
N ASP A 56 8.62 -5.29 -17.41
CA ASP A 56 10.08 -5.41 -17.33
C ASP A 56 10.70 -4.48 -16.28
N LEU A 57 10.14 -3.28 -16.10
CA LEU A 57 10.61 -2.30 -15.12
C LEU A 57 10.28 -2.70 -13.67
N ILE A 58 9.11 -3.30 -13.45
CA ILE A 58 8.59 -3.63 -12.12
C ILE A 58 8.14 -5.08 -12.12
N PRO A 59 9.08 -6.04 -12.12
CA PRO A 59 8.76 -7.46 -12.24
C PRO A 59 8.14 -8.06 -10.98
N SER A 60 8.12 -7.32 -9.87
CA SER A 60 7.52 -7.77 -8.59
C SER A 60 6.01 -7.96 -8.65
N VAL A 61 5.35 -7.47 -9.71
CA VAL A 61 3.90 -7.59 -9.92
C VAL A 61 3.66 -8.21 -11.28
N ASP A 62 2.75 -9.19 -11.35
CA ASP A 62 2.27 -9.70 -12.62
C ASP A 62 1.21 -8.75 -13.20
N TRP A 63 1.67 -7.75 -13.95
CA TRP A 63 0.83 -6.65 -14.43
C TRP A 63 -0.22 -7.09 -15.43
N MET A 64 0.05 -8.06 -16.30
CA MET A 64 -0.88 -8.43 -17.38
C MET A 64 -2.18 -9.03 -16.83
N PRO A 65 -2.16 -10.04 -15.94
CA PRO A 65 -3.38 -10.54 -15.29
C PRO A 65 -4.06 -9.47 -14.45
N LEU A 66 -3.29 -8.61 -13.77
CA LEU A 66 -3.84 -7.53 -12.93
C LEU A 66 -4.64 -6.53 -13.78
N LEU A 67 -4.05 -6.02 -14.86
CA LEU A 67 -4.70 -5.07 -15.76
C LEU A 67 -5.90 -5.71 -16.46
N GLN A 68 -5.76 -6.93 -16.98
CA GLN A 68 -6.87 -7.64 -17.62
C GLN A 68 -8.04 -7.91 -16.66
N THR A 69 -7.77 -8.14 -15.38
CA THR A 69 -8.81 -8.34 -14.36
C THR A 69 -9.46 -7.02 -13.97
N ALA A 70 -8.67 -5.98 -13.75
CA ALA A 70 -9.15 -4.67 -13.32
C ALA A 70 -10.01 -3.96 -14.38
N PHE A 71 -9.71 -4.15 -15.66
CA PHE A 71 -10.36 -3.45 -16.77
C PHE A 71 -11.38 -4.30 -17.54
N ARG A 72 -11.80 -5.46 -17.01
CA ARG A 72 -12.85 -6.26 -17.66
C ARG A 72 -14.10 -5.41 -17.94
N PRO A 73 -14.71 -5.54 -19.15
CA PRO A 73 -14.43 -6.54 -20.20
C PRO A 73 -13.43 -6.10 -21.29
N VAL A 74 -12.69 -5.01 -21.11
CA VAL A 74 -11.74 -4.50 -22.12
C VAL A 74 -10.53 -5.44 -22.25
N GLU A 75 -10.19 -5.80 -23.48
CA GLU A 75 -8.98 -6.60 -23.75
C GLU A 75 -7.74 -5.70 -23.69
N ILE A 76 -6.86 -5.98 -22.73
CA ILE A 76 -5.57 -5.31 -22.57
C ILE A 76 -4.45 -6.25 -23.02
N ASN A 77 -3.54 -5.72 -23.84
CA ASN A 77 -2.36 -6.40 -24.35
C ASN A 77 -1.08 -5.67 -23.92
N GLU A 78 0.10 -6.25 -24.22
CA GLU A 78 1.39 -5.68 -23.82
C GLU A 78 1.71 -4.33 -24.51
N THR A 79 1.01 -3.99 -25.61
CA THR A 79 1.20 -2.71 -26.32
C THR A 79 0.37 -1.56 -25.74
N GLU A 80 -0.49 -1.84 -24.76
CA GLU A 80 -1.36 -0.83 -24.15
C GLU A 80 -0.53 0.29 -23.51
N PRO A 81 -0.80 1.56 -23.82
CA PRO A 81 -0.11 2.68 -23.21
C PRO A 81 -0.52 2.89 -21.74
N VAL A 82 0.45 2.87 -20.85
CA VAL A 82 0.30 3.14 -19.42
C VAL A 82 1.09 4.40 -19.05
N VAL A 83 0.43 5.31 -18.34
CA VAL A 83 1.10 6.50 -17.78
C VAL A 83 1.55 6.19 -16.36
N VAL A 84 2.86 6.31 -16.13
CA VAL A 84 3.50 6.06 -14.84
C VAL A 84 4.01 7.38 -14.27
N TYR A 85 3.41 7.83 -13.18
CA TYR A 85 3.77 9.10 -12.52
C TYR A 85 5.01 9.02 -11.63
N ALA A 86 5.41 7.83 -11.22
CA ALA A 86 6.47 7.66 -10.24
C ALA A 86 7.30 6.43 -10.58
N LYS A 87 8.03 6.50 -11.70
CA LYS A 87 8.80 5.37 -12.23
C LYS A 87 9.84 4.88 -11.23
N GLU A 88 10.66 5.79 -10.70
CA GLU A 88 11.74 5.48 -9.74
C GLU A 88 11.18 4.95 -8.42
N TYR A 89 10.01 5.45 -8.01
CA TYR A 89 9.30 4.95 -6.83
C TYR A 89 8.91 3.48 -7.04
N LEU A 90 8.26 3.15 -8.15
CA LEU A 90 7.80 1.78 -8.42
C LEU A 90 8.98 0.80 -8.56
N MET A 91 10.10 1.24 -9.15
CA MET A 91 11.32 0.42 -9.21
C MET A 91 11.87 0.11 -7.81
N GLN A 92 11.93 1.10 -6.92
CA GLN A 92 12.39 0.91 -5.55
C GLN A 92 11.41 0.06 -4.73
N VAL A 93 10.10 0.25 -4.92
CA VAL A 93 9.08 -0.61 -4.32
C VAL A 93 9.22 -2.04 -4.81
N SER A 94 9.55 -2.26 -6.09
CA SER A 94 9.83 -3.60 -6.61
C SER A 94 10.95 -4.28 -5.85
N GLY A 95 12.05 -3.57 -5.63
CA GLY A 95 13.17 -4.06 -4.82
C GLY A 95 12.77 -4.33 -3.36
N LEU A 96 11.97 -3.45 -2.76
CA LEU A 96 11.47 -3.63 -1.39
C LEU A 96 10.58 -4.87 -1.26
N ILE A 97 9.71 -5.13 -2.24
CA ILE A 97 8.86 -6.33 -2.27
C ILE A 97 9.73 -7.59 -2.29
N TYR A 98 10.74 -7.65 -3.16
CA TYR A 98 11.63 -8.82 -3.22
C TYR A 98 12.47 -9.03 -1.96
N ALA A 99 12.80 -7.95 -1.24
CA ALA A 99 13.56 -8.02 0.00
C ALA A 99 12.70 -8.35 1.23
N THR A 100 11.38 -8.34 1.10
CA THR A 100 10.44 -8.52 2.22
C THR A 100 9.81 -9.90 2.19
N ASP A 101 9.66 -10.51 3.36
CA ASP A 101 8.99 -11.80 3.51
C ASP A 101 7.50 -11.71 3.11
N GLU A 102 7.01 -12.73 2.40
CA GLU A 102 5.63 -12.80 1.91
C GLU A 102 4.58 -12.65 3.04
N ARG A 103 4.88 -13.15 4.24
CA ARG A 103 4.02 -12.99 5.41
C ARG A 103 3.88 -11.52 5.79
N ILE A 104 4.96 -10.75 5.77
CA ILE A 104 4.94 -9.31 6.10
C ILE A 104 4.15 -8.55 5.04
N LEU A 105 4.34 -8.88 3.76
CA LEU A 105 3.58 -8.29 2.66
C LEU A 105 2.07 -8.57 2.79
N ASN A 106 1.71 -9.83 3.08
CA ASN A 106 0.32 -10.22 3.32
C ASN A 106 -0.27 -9.44 4.50
N ASN A 107 0.43 -9.42 5.63
CA ASN A 107 0.02 -8.70 6.83
C ASN A 107 -0.17 -7.20 6.57
N TYR A 108 0.71 -6.56 5.79
CA TYR A 108 0.57 -5.16 5.39
C TYR A 108 -0.67 -4.93 4.50
N MET A 109 -0.93 -5.82 3.54
CA MET A 109 -2.13 -5.74 2.70
C MET A 109 -3.41 -5.89 3.52
N ILE A 110 -3.47 -6.87 4.43
CA ILE A 110 -4.62 -7.07 5.33
C ILE A 110 -4.78 -5.89 6.27
N TRP A 111 -3.68 -5.34 6.82
CA TRP A 111 -3.74 -4.16 7.66
C TRP A 111 -4.36 -2.95 6.94
N ASN A 112 -4.05 -2.75 5.65
CA ASN A 112 -4.68 -1.70 4.85
C ASN A 112 -6.19 -1.90 4.69
N VAL A 113 -6.64 -3.15 4.54
CA VAL A 113 -8.08 -3.47 4.52
C VAL A 113 -8.71 -3.16 5.88
N VAL A 114 -8.12 -3.69 6.97
CA VAL A 114 -8.59 -3.48 8.34
C VAL A 114 -8.71 -1.99 8.67
N ARG A 115 -7.71 -1.18 8.31
CA ARG A 115 -7.73 0.27 8.53
C ARG A 115 -8.86 0.95 7.76
N LYS A 116 -9.18 0.51 6.54
CA LYS A 116 -10.29 1.06 5.76
C LYS A 116 -11.67 0.59 6.26
N THR A 117 -11.75 -0.60 6.84
CA THR A 117 -13.02 -1.19 7.28
C THR A 117 -13.31 -1.00 8.77
N SER A 118 -12.33 -0.63 9.60
CA SER A 118 -12.46 -0.48 11.05
C SER A 118 -13.62 0.45 11.45
N ALA A 119 -13.78 1.56 10.72
CA ALA A 119 -14.86 2.52 10.95
C ALA A 119 -16.27 1.97 10.65
N LEU A 120 -16.38 0.84 9.93
CA LEU A 120 -17.65 0.19 9.58
C LEU A 120 -18.04 -0.92 10.57
N LEU A 121 -17.16 -1.25 11.53
CA LEU A 121 -17.38 -2.30 12.52
C LEU A 121 -18.04 -1.74 13.78
N ASP A 122 -18.20 -2.61 14.79
CA ASP A 122 -18.82 -2.25 16.06
C ASP A 122 -18.05 -1.16 16.82
N GLN A 123 -18.68 -0.57 17.84
CA GLN A 123 -18.18 0.58 18.59
C GLN A 123 -16.73 0.39 19.08
N ARG A 124 -16.31 -0.83 19.44
CA ARG A 124 -14.94 -1.09 19.92
C ARG A 124 -13.88 -0.74 18.89
N PHE A 125 -14.17 -0.93 17.61
CA PHE A 125 -13.25 -0.57 16.52
C PHE A 125 -13.27 0.93 16.25
N GLN A 126 -14.45 1.54 16.31
CA GLN A 126 -14.63 2.99 16.12
C GLN A 126 -13.89 3.77 17.21
N ASP A 127 -13.98 3.35 18.47
CA ASP A 127 -13.30 3.99 19.60
C ASP A 127 -11.77 3.99 19.42
N VAL A 128 -11.21 2.90 18.88
CA VAL A 128 -9.77 2.79 18.61
C VAL A 128 -9.35 3.72 17.48
N GLU A 129 -10.15 3.83 16.42
CA GLU A 129 -9.90 4.76 15.31
C GLU A 129 -10.03 6.21 15.77
N GLU A 130 -11.06 6.54 16.56
CA GLU A 130 -11.26 7.87 17.11
C GLU A 130 -10.08 8.30 17.98
N LYS A 131 -9.62 7.43 18.88
CA LYS A 131 -8.42 7.72 19.69
C LYS A 131 -7.18 8.01 18.84
N PHE A 132 -7.03 7.32 17.70
CA PHE A 132 -5.93 7.59 16.78
C PHE A 132 -6.10 8.95 16.08
N LEU A 133 -7.32 9.28 15.65
CA LEU A 133 -7.63 10.58 15.05
C LEU A 133 -7.46 11.74 16.03
N GLU A 134 -7.84 11.56 17.30
CA GLU A 134 -7.60 12.55 18.37
C GLU A 134 -6.11 12.88 18.50
N VAL A 135 -5.25 11.85 18.46
CA VAL A 135 -3.79 12.05 18.54
C VAL A 135 -3.25 12.71 17.27
N MET A 136 -3.75 12.33 16.09
CA MET A 136 -3.27 12.85 14.82
C MET A 136 -3.68 14.30 14.57
N TYR A 137 -4.94 14.65 14.85
CA TYR A 137 -5.55 15.91 14.46
C TYR A 137 -5.90 16.82 15.64
N GLY A 138 -5.83 16.33 16.88
CA GLY A 138 -6.13 17.10 18.07
C GLY A 138 -7.62 17.40 18.28
N THR A 139 -8.52 16.81 17.48
CA THR A 139 -9.96 17.04 17.54
C THR A 139 -10.69 15.80 18.07
N LYS A 140 -11.49 15.97 19.14
CA LYS A 140 -12.56 15.02 19.50
C LYS A 140 -13.75 15.30 18.61
N LYS A 141 -14.39 14.26 18.06
CA LYS A 141 -15.64 14.44 17.31
C LYS A 141 -16.82 14.65 18.25
#